data_AF-A0A9X5CH38-F1
#
_entry.id   AF-A0A9X5CH38-F1
#
_cell.length_a   1.000
_cell.length_b   1.000
_cell.length_c   1.000
_cell.angle_alpha   90.00
_cell.angle_beta   90.00
_cell.angle_gamma   90.00
#
_symmetry.space_group_name_H-M   'P 1'
#
loop_
_entity.id
_entity.type
_entity.pdbx_description
1 polymer ?
#
loop_
_entity_poly.entity_id
_entity_poly.type
_entity_poly.pdbx_seq_one_letter_code
_entity_poly.pdbx_strand_id
1 'polypeptide(L)'
;VHGDALPAAGRALLTDWLVRNKTGDRRIRAGAPRGWRVGDKTGSGDWGRCNDVAVLWPGGGRPPLMLAVLTERPDSAASPSEELVAEAARRVLDVLG
;
A
#
# COMPACT_ATOMS: atom_id res chain seq x y z
N VAL A 1 -5.39 -2.52 -11.24
CA VAL A 1 -4.37 -2.92 -12.26
C VAL A 1 -4.52 -4.35 -12.79
N HIS A 2 -5.26 -5.24 -12.12
CA HIS A 2 -5.44 -6.66 -12.54
C HIS A 2 -6.86 -7.02 -13.02
N GLY A 3 -7.66 -6.05 -13.45
CA GLY A 3 -9.02 -6.25 -14.02
C GLY A 3 -9.13 -5.73 -15.46
N ASP A 4 -10.35 -5.57 -15.98
CA ASP A 4 -10.65 -5.17 -17.36
C ASP A 4 -11.14 -3.72 -17.54
N ALA A 5 -11.37 -3.00 -16.44
CA ALA A 5 -11.82 -1.60 -16.46
C ALA A 5 -10.90 -0.63 -17.23
N LEU A 6 -9.62 -0.99 -17.42
CA LEU A 6 -8.67 -0.23 -18.24
C LEU A 6 -8.10 -1.14 -19.34
N PRO A 7 -7.80 -0.62 -20.54
CA PRO A 7 -7.06 -1.36 -21.56
C PRO A 7 -5.66 -1.71 -21.06
N ALA A 8 -5.01 -2.69 -21.70
CA ALA A 8 -3.68 -3.18 -21.27
C ALA A 8 -2.65 -2.06 -21.08
N ALA A 9 -2.60 -1.09 -22.01
CA ALA A 9 -1.71 0.06 -21.91
C ALA A 9 -2.02 0.94 -20.67
N GLY A 10 -3.30 1.15 -20.35
CA GLY A 10 -3.72 1.91 -19.17
C GLY A 10 -3.37 1.20 -17.86
N ARG A 11 -3.49 -0.14 -17.82
CA ARG A 11 -3.07 -0.94 -16.65
C ARG A 11 -1.56 -0.89 -16.45
N ALA A 12 -0.79 -0.93 -17.53
CA ALA A 12 0.66 -0.80 -17.49
C ALA A 12 1.07 0.58 -16.95
N LEU A 13 0.50 1.66 -17.48
CA LEU A 13 0.77 3.03 -17.04
C LEU A 13 0.40 3.25 -15.56
N LEU A 14 -0.78 2.81 -15.14
CA LEU A 14 -1.20 2.93 -13.74
C LEU A 14 -0.29 2.12 -12.80
N THR A 15 0.07 0.90 -13.19
CA THR A 15 1.02 0.08 -12.40
C THR A 15 2.35 0.78 -12.27
N ASP A 16 2.84 1.38 -13.35
CA ASP A 16 4.09 2.09 -13.38
C ASP A 16 4.11 3.29 -12.43
N TRP A 17 3.07 4.13 -12.46
CA TRP A 17 2.92 5.25 -11.55
C TRP A 17 2.86 4.81 -10.08
N LEU A 18 2.07 3.78 -9.77
CA LEU A 18 1.95 3.26 -8.41
C LEU A 18 3.29 2.71 -7.89
N VAL A 19 4.02 1.94 -8.72
CA VAL A 19 5.32 1.38 -8.34
C VAL A 19 6.36 2.48 -8.10
N ARG A 20 6.31 3.56 -8.88
CA ARG A 20 7.23 4.70 -8.75
C ARG A 20 6.81 5.75 -7.70
N ASN A 21 5.72 5.53 -6.96
CA ASN A 21 5.30 6.45 -5.90
C ASN A 21 6.46 6.76 -4.93
N LYS A 22 6.56 8.02 -4.49
CA LYS A 22 7.64 8.54 -3.63
C LYS A 22 7.21 8.87 -2.21
N THR A 23 5.94 8.61 -1.89
CA THR A 23 5.33 9.06 -0.63
C THR A 23 5.04 7.93 0.35
N GLY A 24 5.23 6.66 -0.03
CA GLY A 24 4.81 5.49 0.74
C GLY A 24 5.91 4.66 1.36
N ASP A 25 7.17 5.11 1.29
CA ASP A 25 8.34 4.30 1.71
C ASP A 25 8.28 3.85 3.17
N ARG A 26 7.63 4.64 4.04
CA ARG A 26 7.48 4.36 5.48
C ARG A 26 6.17 3.64 5.87
N ARG A 27 5.34 3.25 4.89
CA ARG A 27 4.00 2.67 5.12
C ARG A 27 3.94 1.20 4.69
N ILE A 28 3.04 0.81 3.78
CA ILE A 28 2.92 -0.59 3.35
C ILE A 28 4.25 -1.11 2.81
N ARG A 29 5.04 -0.27 2.12
CA ARG A 29 6.38 -0.65 1.63
C ARG A 29 7.32 -1.08 2.75
N ALA A 30 7.29 -0.41 3.89
CA ALA A 30 8.12 -0.75 5.04
C ALA A 30 7.68 -2.05 5.73
N GLY A 31 6.40 -2.41 5.63
CA GLY A 31 5.86 -3.66 6.15
C GLY A 31 5.97 -4.86 5.20
N ALA A 32 6.25 -4.64 3.91
CA ALA A 32 6.30 -5.70 2.92
C ALA A 32 7.60 -6.53 3.01
N PRO A 33 7.56 -7.85 2.79
CA PRO A 33 8.76 -8.66 2.72
C PRO A 33 9.74 -8.16 1.66
N ARG A 34 11.03 -8.24 1.97
CA ARG A 34 12.09 -7.76 1.07
C ARG A 34 12.00 -8.43 -0.30
N GLY A 35 12.15 -7.63 -1.36
CA GLY A 35 12.14 -8.10 -2.75
C GLY A 35 10.75 -8.15 -3.37
N TRP A 36 9.68 -7.96 -2.59
CA TRP A 36 8.35 -7.77 -3.16
C TRP A 36 8.30 -6.45 -3.92
N ARG A 37 7.74 -6.47 -5.12
CA ARG A 37 7.40 -5.22 -5.82
C ARG A 37 6.12 -4.70 -5.20
N VAL A 38 6.09 -3.40 -4.92
CA VAL A 38 4.93 -2.72 -4.31
C VAL A 38 4.59 -1.51 -5.16
N GLY A 39 3.31 -1.36 -5.48
CA GLY A 39 2.76 -0.15 -6.07
C GLY A 39 1.63 0.35 -5.19
N ASP A 40 1.76 1.57 -4.69
CA ASP A 40 0.91 2.10 -3.63
C ASP A 40 0.48 3.54 -3.88
N LYS A 41 -0.54 3.97 -3.14
CA LYS A 41 -0.88 5.38 -3.00
C LYS A 41 -1.28 5.70 -1.56
N THR A 42 -0.58 6.69 -1.02
CA THR A 42 -0.83 7.24 0.32
C THR A 42 -1.93 8.30 0.36
N GLY A 43 -2.53 8.46 1.54
CA GLY A 43 -3.35 9.61 1.91
C GLY A 43 -3.10 10.01 3.37
N SER A 44 -3.13 11.29 3.69
CA SER A 44 -2.99 11.78 5.07
C SER A 44 -3.90 12.97 5.30
N GLY A 45 -4.29 13.22 6.55
CA GLY A 45 -5.09 14.38 6.92
C GLY A 45 -5.35 14.44 8.42
N ASP A 46 -6.27 15.33 8.81
CA ASP A 46 -6.76 15.48 10.18
C ASP A 46 -7.29 14.15 10.74
N TRP A 47 -7.54 14.10 12.05
CA TRP A 47 -7.97 12.88 12.75
C TRP A 47 -6.91 11.77 12.72
N GLY A 48 -5.63 12.13 12.65
CA GLY A 48 -4.51 11.18 12.55
C GLY A 48 -4.59 10.25 11.34
N ARG A 49 -5.26 10.67 10.26
CA ARG A 49 -5.43 9.84 9.06
C ARG A 49 -4.09 9.60 8.39
N CYS A 50 -3.76 8.33 8.21
CA CYS A 50 -2.55 7.82 7.59
C CYS A 50 -2.93 6.58 6.79
N ASN A 51 -3.40 6.80 5.57
CA ASN A 51 -3.93 5.74 4.72
C ASN A 51 -2.90 5.32 3.69
N ASP A 52 -2.95 4.06 3.30
CA ASP A 52 -2.16 3.53 2.18
C ASP A 52 -2.90 2.37 1.53
N VAL A 53 -2.93 2.35 0.19
CA VAL A 53 -3.54 1.28 -0.60
C VAL A 53 -2.53 0.78 -1.61
N ALA A 54 -2.27 -0.52 -1.62
CA ALA A 54 -1.20 -1.12 -2.39
C ALA A 54 -1.63 -2.37 -3.16
N VAL A 55 -1.00 -2.55 -4.31
CA VAL A 55 -0.90 -3.83 -5.02
C VAL A 55 0.51 -4.36 -4.79
N LEU A 56 0.61 -5.60 -4.33
CA LEU A 56 1.87 -6.25 -3.99
C LEU A 56 2.11 -7.45 -4.90
N TRP A 57 3.35 -7.62 -5.35
CA TRP A 57 3.77 -8.77 -6.16
C TRP A 57 4.83 -9.57 -5.39
N PRO A 58 4.46 -10.73 -4.81
CA PRO A 58 5.34 -11.53 -3.96
C PRO A 58 6.51 -12.24 -4.66
N GLY A 59 6.56 -12.21 -6.00
CA GLY A 59 7.50 -12.99 -6.80
C GLY A 59 7.20 -14.50 -6.81
N GLY A 60 8.00 -15.27 -7.54
CA GLY A 60 7.91 -16.74 -7.55
C GLY A 60 6.63 -17.32 -8.16
N GLY A 61 5.96 -16.60 -9.06
CA GLY A 61 4.71 -17.03 -9.70
C GLY A 61 3.46 -16.91 -8.82
N ARG A 62 3.58 -16.40 -7.60
CA ARG A 62 2.45 -16.16 -6.70
C ARG A 62 1.53 -15.05 -7.23
N PRO A 63 0.20 -15.17 -7.03
CA PRO A 63 -0.73 -14.14 -7.46
C PRO A 63 -0.46 -12.80 -6.73
N PRO A 64 -0.72 -11.65 -7.38
CA PRO A 64 -0.65 -10.35 -6.73
C PRO A 64 -1.66 -10.23 -5.59
N LEU A 65 -1.29 -9.50 -4.54
CA LEU A 65 -2.17 -9.17 -3.41
C LEU A 65 -2.64 -7.72 -3.50
N MET A 66 -3.82 -7.42 -2.96
CA MET A 66 -4.26 -6.05 -2.68
C MET A 66 -4.40 -5.87 -1.18
N LEU A 67 -3.87 -4.75 -0.67
CA LEU A 67 -3.97 -4.38 0.73
C LEU A 67 -4.39 -2.92 0.85
N ALA A 68 -5.37 -2.65 1.69
CA ALA A 68 -5.78 -1.30 2.05
C ALA A 68 -5.68 -1.15 3.57
N VAL A 69 -4.91 -0.16 4.02
CA VAL A 69 -4.81 0.21 5.43
C VAL A 69 -5.33 1.63 5.56
N LEU A 70 -6.40 1.81 6.33
CA LEU A 70 -7.01 3.11 6.61
C LEU A 70 -7.03 3.31 8.12
N THR A 71 -6.58 4.48 8.57
CA THR A 71 -6.50 4.81 9.99
C THR A 71 -7.28 6.08 10.28
N GLU A 72 -7.87 6.14 11.47
CA GLU A 72 -8.49 7.33 12.03
C GLU A 72 -8.35 7.29 13.55
N ARG A 73 -8.32 8.47 14.18
CA ARG A 73 -8.25 8.66 15.64
C ARG A 73 -9.42 9.55 16.08
N PRO A 74 -9.88 9.47 17.34
CA PRO A 74 -11.03 10.24 17.83
C PRO A 74 -10.75 11.73 18.07
N ASP A 75 -9.50 12.18 17.95
CA ASP A 75 -9.09 13.58 18.09
C ASP A 75 -8.67 14.13 16.73
N SER A 76 -9.30 15.23 16.30
CA SER A 76 -9.03 15.88 15.03
C SER A 76 -7.61 16.44 14.93
N ALA A 77 -7.00 16.80 16.06
CA ALA A 77 -5.63 17.29 16.14
C ALA A 77 -4.59 16.16 16.26
N ALA A 78 -5.02 14.90 16.32
CA ALA A 78 -4.10 13.78 16.49
C ALA A 78 -3.17 13.64 15.27
N SER A 79 -1.90 13.33 15.54
CA SER A 79 -0.91 13.12 14.49
C SER A 79 -1.06 11.76 13.80
N PRO A 80 -0.77 11.68 12.48
CA PRO A 80 -0.68 10.40 11.78
C PRO A 80 0.50 9.56 12.29
N SER A 81 0.43 8.24 12.10
CA SER A 81 1.55 7.33 12.36
C SER A 81 1.78 6.43 11.16
N GLU A 82 2.94 6.55 10.53
CA GLU A 82 3.33 5.69 9.41
C GLU A 82 3.75 4.31 9.90
N GLU A 83 4.34 4.24 11.09
CA GLU A 83 4.73 3.02 11.77
C GLU A 83 3.53 2.12 12.04
N LEU A 84 2.38 2.69 12.41
CA LEU A 84 1.13 1.93 12.59
C LEU A 84 0.70 1.26 11.28
N VAL A 85 0.81 1.96 10.15
CA VAL A 85 0.48 1.42 8.82
C VAL A 85 1.44 0.31 8.43
N ALA A 86 2.74 0.51 8.66
CA ALA A 86 3.77 -0.49 8.36
C ALA A 86 3.60 -1.76 9.22
N GLU A 87 3.34 -1.62 10.51
CA GLU A 87 3.07 -2.73 11.45
C GLU A 87 1.83 -3.52 11.01
N ALA A 88 0.73 -2.83 10.68
CA ALA A 88 -0.49 -3.47 10.19
C ALA A 88 -0.24 -4.25 8.90
N ALA A 89 0.48 -3.64 7.94
CA ALA A 89 0.84 -4.29 6.68
C ALA A 89 1.69 -5.54 6.92
N ARG A 90 2.73 -5.44 7.75
CA ARG A 90 3.60 -6.59 8.09
C ARG A 90 2.80 -7.75 8.67
N ARG A 91 1.97 -7.49 9.68
CA ARG A 91 1.16 -8.55 10.33
C ARG A 91 0.22 -9.26 9.38
N VAL A 92 -0.39 -8.54 8.44
CA VAL A 92 -1.27 -9.14 7.43
C VAL A 92 -0.47 -9.95 6.42
N LEU A 93 0.66 -9.40 5.95
CA LEU A 93 1.51 -10.05 4.94
C LEU A 93 2.24 -11.28 5.49
N ASP A 94 2.56 -11.32 6.79
CA ASP A 94 3.11 -12.50 7.48
C ASP A 94 2.13 -13.70 7.46
N VAL A 95 0.82 -13.44 7.34
CA VAL A 95 -0.21 -14.49 7.28
C VAL A 95 -0.52 -14.89 5.84
N LEU A 96 -0.51 -13.93 4.91
CA LEU A 96 -0.88 -14.14 3.50
C LEU A 96 0.31 -14.57 2.62
N GLY A 97 1.55 -14.44 3.11
CA GLY A 97 2.79 -14.50 2.35
C GLY A 97 3.63 -15.73 2.63
#